data_AF-A0A1C0VQN3-F1
#
_entry.id   AF-A0A1C0VQN3-F1
#
_cell.length_a   1.000
_cell.length_b   1.000
_cell.length_c   1.000
_cell.angle_alpha   90.00
_cell.angle_beta   90.00
_cell.angle_gamma   90.00
#
_symmetry.space_group_name_H-M   'P 1'
#
loop_
_entity.id
_entity.type
_entity.pdbx_description
1 polymer ?
#
loop_
_entity_poly.entity_id
_entity_poly.type
_entity_poly.pdbx_seq_one_letter_code
_entity_poly.pdbx_strand_id
1 'polypeptide(L)'
;MTKPDPNRVLRRLPIVVGGLGAILLLINRILTPELTESQSRGDVLGVILSAVLILTGLIWQQVQPRSPEAVELIGEEGFILSEDLPEAVKTELAWASHLILTNTVTRSLVVVYQGKVLLRRGILGSKSEVIPGAIFNRVIEKQQPVYLVALNLYPGRIEFDYLPENTQGVICQPISNQGVMILGANAPRSYTKQDENWIAGIADKLAVTLQQISVDAS
;
A
#
# COMPACT_ATOMS: atom_id res chain seq x y z
N MET A 1 -0.56 12.49 -16.59
CA MET A 1 0.73 12.35 -17.29
C MET A 1 1.71 11.66 -16.36
N THR A 2 2.09 10.41 -16.63
CA THR A 2 3.05 9.64 -15.84
C THR A 2 4.45 10.25 -15.98
N LYS A 3 5.11 10.55 -14.85
CA LYS A 3 6.51 11.01 -14.84
C LYS A 3 7.39 9.99 -15.61
N PRO A 4 8.31 10.45 -16.48
CA PRO A 4 9.24 9.54 -17.15
C PRO A 4 10.12 8.85 -16.11
N ASP A 5 10.20 7.51 -16.16
CA ASP A 5 11.03 6.68 -15.28
C ASP A 5 12.50 7.14 -15.36
N PRO A 6 13.06 7.74 -14.29
CA PRO A 6 14.43 8.28 -14.31
C PRO A 6 15.48 7.19 -14.52
N ASN A 7 15.16 5.94 -14.20
CA ASN A 7 16.08 4.80 -14.30
C ASN A 7 15.98 4.04 -15.62
N ARG A 8 15.17 4.53 -16.57
CA ARG A 8 14.94 3.85 -17.86
C ARG A 8 16.23 3.63 -18.67
N VAL A 9 17.15 4.60 -18.62
CA VAL A 9 18.45 4.51 -19.32
C VAL A 9 19.34 3.47 -18.63
N LEU A 10 19.47 3.55 -17.30
CA LEU A 10 20.23 2.61 -16.47
C LEU A 10 19.80 1.16 -16.69
N ARG A 11 18.50 0.91 -16.79
CA ARG A 11 17.95 -0.45 -16.99
C ARG A 11 18.26 -1.05 -18.36
N ARG A 12 18.56 -0.23 -19.35
CA ARG A 12 18.90 -0.67 -20.72
C ARG A 12 20.40 -0.88 -20.92
N LEU A 13 21.25 -0.34 -20.04
CA LEU A 13 22.70 -0.44 -20.17
C LEU A 13 23.20 -1.90 -20.28
N PRO A 14 22.77 -2.86 -19.44
CA PRO A 14 23.26 -4.24 -19.56
C PRO A 14 22.92 -4.87 -20.92
N ILE A 15 21.74 -4.59 -21.47
CA ILE A 15 21.32 -5.10 -22.78
C ILE A 15 22.16 -4.48 -23.90
N VAL A 16 22.36 -3.17 -23.86
CA VAL A 16 23.14 -2.45 -24.89
C VAL A 16 24.60 -2.90 -24.86
N VAL A 17 25.22 -2.97 -23.67
CA VAL A 17 26.61 -3.39 -23.52
C VAL A 17 26.79 -4.87 -23.89
N GLY A 18 25.90 -5.75 -23.43
CA GLY A 18 25.95 -7.18 -23.79
C GLY A 18 25.72 -7.42 -25.29
N GLY A 19 24.78 -6.70 -25.92
CA GLY A 19 24.55 -6.77 -27.36
C GLY A 19 25.73 -6.25 -28.17
N LEU A 20 26.30 -5.11 -27.78
CA LEU A 20 27.49 -4.55 -28.42
C LEU A 20 28.71 -5.48 -28.27
N GLY A 21 28.90 -6.08 -27.09
CA GLY A 21 29.94 -7.09 -26.85
C GLY A 21 29.80 -8.31 -27.75
N ALA A 22 28.60 -8.87 -27.87
CA ALA A 22 28.33 -10.01 -28.75
C ALA A 22 28.59 -9.68 -30.23
N ILE A 23 28.18 -8.50 -30.70
CA ILE A 23 28.41 -8.04 -32.08
C ILE A 23 29.91 -7.87 -32.34
N LEU A 24 30.65 -7.23 -31.42
CA LEU A 24 32.09 -7.02 -31.58
C LEU A 24 32.86 -8.36 -31.60
N LEU A 25 32.47 -9.33 -30.75
CA LEU A 25 33.06 -10.67 -30.77
C LEU A 25 32.77 -11.41 -32.08
N LEU A 26 31.55 -11.26 -32.62
CA LEU A 26 31.19 -11.85 -33.91
C LEU A 26 32.02 -11.24 -35.05
N ILE A 27 32.16 -9.92 -35.08
CA ILE A 27 32.99 -9.21 -36.06
C ILE A 27 34.44 -9.66 -35.94
N ASN A 28 34.97 -9.71 -34.71
CA ASN A 28 36.32 -10.19 -34.44
C ASN A 28 36.53 -11.61 -34.97
N ARG A 29 35.55 -12.50 -34.77
CA ARG A 29 35.60 -13.88 -35.23
C ARG A 29 35.58 -14.01 -36.76
N ILE A 30 34.82 -13.16 -37.46
CA ILE A 30 34.73 -13.18 -38.93
C ILE A 30 36.02 -12.64 -39.57
N LEU A 31 36.62 -11.61 -38.95
CA LEU A 31 37.81 -10.94 -39.48
C LEU A 31 39.14 -11.64 -39.14
N THR A 32 39.13 -12.59 -38.21
CA THR A 32 40.34 -13.28 -37.74
C THR A 32 40.47 -14.67 -38.40
N PRO A 33 41.43 -14.88 -39.33
CA PRO A 33 41.55 -16.13 -40.09
C PRO A 33 42.09 -17.32 -39.26
N GLU A 34 43.04 -17.05 -38.37
CA GLU A 34 43.63 -18.05 -37.46
C GLU A 34 43.58 -17.54 -36.03
N LEU A 35 43.10 -18.38 -35.10
CA LEU A 35 42.96 -18.04 -33.69
C LEU A 35 43.98 -18.78 -32.85
N THR A 36 44.59 -18.05 -31.92
CA THR A 36 45.37 -18.69 -30.86
C THR A 36 44.46 -19.37 -29.85
N GLU A 37 44.98 -20.36 -29.12
CA GLU A 37 44.20 -21.01 -28.05
C GLU A 37 43.72 -20.00 -27.00
N SER A 38 44.54 -19.01 -26.64
CA SER A 38 44.16 -17.99 -25.65
C SER A 38 43.02 -17.09 -26.17
N GLN A 39 43.03 -16.72 -27.45
CA GLN A 39 41.93 -15.97 -28.07
C GLN A 39 40.63 -16.77 -28.07
N SER A 40 40.68 -18.06 -28.42
CA SER A 40 39.48 -18.91 -28.43
C SER A 40 38.82 -19.01 -27.04
N ARG A 41 39.61 -19.12 -25.96
CA ARG A 41 39.12 -19.15 -24.58
C ARG A 41 38.55 -17.79 -24.17
N GLY A 42 39.19 -16.70 -24.59
CA GLY A 42 38.71 -15.33 -24.39
C GLY A 42 37.36 -15.07 -25.06
N ASP A 43 37.19 -15.51 -26.31
CA ASP A 43 35.93 -15.38 -27.06
C ASP A 43 34.78 -16.10 -26.35
N VAL A 44 35.01 -17.33 -25.85
CA VAL A 44 34.01 -18.10 -25.09
C VAL A 44 33.57 -17.34 -23.84
N LEU A 45 34.52 -16.81 -23.06
CA LEU A 45 34.22 -16.01 -21.87
C LEU A 45 33.47 -14.72 -22.23
N GLY A 46 33.84 -14.07 -23.33
CA GLY A 46 33.18 -12.87 -23.84
C GLY A 46 31.74 -13.11 -24.28
N VAL A 47 31.46 -14.24 -24.93
CA VAL A 47 30.10 -14.65 -25.32
C VAL A 47 29.26 -14.93 -24.07
N ILE A 48 29.81 -15.64 -23.09
CA ILE A 48 29.13 -15.90 -21.81
C ILE A 48 28.81 -14.59 -21.10
N LEU A 49 29.78 -13.67 -20.99
CA LEU A 49 29.58 -12.36 -20.38
C LEU A 49 28.49 -11.55 -21.09
N SER A 50 28.48 -11.55 -22.42
CA SER A 50 27.48 -10.88 -23.24
C SER A 50 26.07 -11.44 -22.97
N ALA A 51 25.94 -12.76 -22.90
CA ALA A 51 24.68 -13.44 -22.58
C ALA A 51 24.19 -13.11 -21.16
N VAL A 52 25.08 -13.10 -20.17
CA VAL A 52 24.76 -12.75 -18.77
C VAL A 52 24.29 -11.29 -18.67
N LEU A 53 24.94 -10.36 -19.37
CA LEU A 53 24.54 -8.95 -19.40
C LEU A 53 23.16 -8.74 -20.02
N ILE A 54 22.87 -9.41 -21.14
CA ILE A 54 21.55 -9.37 -21.78
C ILE A 54 20.49 -9.94 -20.84
N LEU A 55 20.71 -11.11 -20.24
CA LEU A 55 19.78 -11.74 -19.31
C LEU A 55 19.51 -10.84 -18.10
N THR A 56 20.56 -10.26 -17.51
CA THR A 56 20.44 -9.32 -16.38
C THR A 56 19.57 -8.12 -16.75
N GLY A 57 19.78 -7.54 -17.94
CA GLY A 57 18.97 -6.44 -18.43
C GLY A 57 17.51 -6.82 -18.69
N LEU A 58 17.25 -8.03 -19.20
CA LEU A 58 15.89 -8.56 -19.37
C LEU A 58 15.18 -8.75 -18.03
N ILE A 59 15.87 -9.31 -17.02
CA ILE A 59 15.33 -9.44 -15.65
C ILE A 59 14.99 -8.06 -15.10
N TRP A 60 15.87 -7.08 -15.27
CA TRP A 60 15.63 -5.71 -14.82
C TRP A 60 14.43 -5.05 -15.51
N GLN A 61 14.06 -5.43 -16.73
CA GLN A 61 12.85 -4.92 -17.38
C GLN A 61 11.55 -5.55 -16.84
N GLN A 62 11.61 -6.78 -16.34
CA GLN A 62 10.43 -7.50 -15.83
C GLN A 62 9.96 -6.99 -14.45
N VAL A 63 10.85 -6.36 -13.67
CA VAL A 63 10.52 -5.82 -12.33
C VAL A 63 9.85 -4.44 -12.42
N GLN A 64 8.71 -4.34 -13.09
CA GLN A 64 7.80 -3.20 -12.89
C GLN A 64 6.58 -3.69 -12.13
N PRO A 65 6.40 -3.31 -10.85
CA PRO A 65 5.15 -3.55 -10.15
C PRO A 65 4.02 -2.91 -10.96
N ARG A 66 3.05 -3.70 -11.41
CA ARG A 66 1.81 -3.13 -11.95
C ARG A 66 1.14 -2.39 -10.79
N SER A 67 1.00 -1.08 -10.93
CA SER A 67 0.18 -0.30 -10.00
C SER A 67 -1.23 -0.88 -10.00
N PRO A 68 -1.81 -1.18 -8.82
CA PRO A 68 -3.18 -1.66 -8.74
C PRO A 68 -4.13 -0.67 -9.45
N GLU A 69 -5.11 -1.20 -10.19
CA GLU A 69 -6.15 -0.35 -10.78
C GLU A 69 -6.92 0.33 -9.65
N ALA A 70 -6.73 1.65 -9.55
CA ALA A 70 -7.43 2.48 -8.59
C ALA A 70 -8.79 2.89 -9.18
N VAL A 71 -9.84 2.76 -8.39
CA VAL A 71 -11.19 3.21 -8.75
C VAL A 71 -11.48 4.58 -8.13
N GLU A 72 -12.42 5.32 -8.71
CA GLU A 72 -13.04 6.44 -8.00
C GLU A 72 -14.10 5.89 -7.05
N LEU A 73 -13.99 6.19 -5.75
CA LEU A 73 -14.95 5.67 -4.77
C LEU A 73 -16.30 6.36 -4.91
N ILE A 74 -17.37 5.59 -4.74
CA ILE A 74 -18.75 6.07 -4.81
C ILE A 74 -19.16 6.61 -3.44
N GLY A 75 -19.40 7.91 -3.34
CA GLY A 75 -19.85 8.56 -2.13
C GLY A 75 -19.54 10.05 -2.13
N GLU A 76 -20.04 10.76 -1.13
CA GLU A 76 -19.74 12.19 -0.93
C GLU A 76 -18.50 12.34 -0.03
N GLU A 77 -17.67 13.33 -0.32
CA GLU A 77 -16.60 13.71 0.58
C GLU A 77 -17.18 14.44 1.80
N GLY A 78 -16.84 13.98 3.00
CA GLY A 78 -17.36 14.57 4.22
C GLY A 78 -16.46 14.38 5.43
N PHE A 79 -16.82 15.06 6.51
CA PHE A 79 -16.15 15.04 7.80
C PHE A 79 -17.20 15.18 8.89
N ILE A 80 -17.45 14.09 9.62
CA ILE A 80 -18.50 13.98 10.63
C ILE A 80 -17.86 13.50 11.93
N LEU A 81 -17.97 14.30 12.99
CA LEU A 81 -17.55 13.97 14.34
C LEU A 81 -18.78 13.77 15.23
N SER A 82 -18.66 12.92 16.25
CA SER A 82 -19.68 12.85 17.30
C SER A 82 -19.73 14.16 18.10
N GLU A 83 -20.94 14.67 18.34
CA GLU A 83 -21.17 15.95 19.02
C GLU A 83 -20.75 15.90 20.50
N ASP A 84 -20.93 14.73 21.13
CA ASP A 84 -20.71 14.47 22.57
C ASP A 84 -19.23 14.44 23.00
N LEU A 85 -18.30 14.73 22.08
CA LEU A 85 -16.86 14.65 22.34
C LEU A 85 -16.29 15.96 22.90
N PRO A 86 -15.35 15.89 23.87
CA PRO A 86 -14.57 17.06 24.29
C PRO A 86 -13.80 17.67 23.11
N GLU A 87 -13.64 19.00 23.09
CA GLU A 87 -12.97 19.71 21.99
C GLU A 87 -11.52 19.25 21.75
N ALA A 88 -10.80 18.89 22.81
CA ALA A 88 -9.45 18.32 22.69
C ALA A 88 -9.47 17.02 21.87
N VAL A 89 -10.45 16.14 22.11
CA VAL A 89 -10.60 14.87 21.41
C VAL A 89 -11.03 15.09 19.96
N LYS A 90 -11.99 16.00 19.72
CA LYS A 90 -12.41 16.37 18.36
C LYS A 90 -11.23 16.86 17.54
N THR A 91 -10.42 17.74 18.12
CA THR A 91 -9.20 18.26 17.50
C THR A 91 -8.24 17.13 17.14
N GLU A 92 -8.00 16.21 18.07
CA GLU A 92 -7.08 15.10 17.86
C GLU A 92 -7.56 14.09 16.82
N LEU A 93 -8.85 13.75 16.81
CA LEU A 93 -9.47 12.93 15.77
C LEU A 93 -9.40 13.63 14.39
N ALA A 94 -9.59 14.95 14.35
CA ALA A 94 -9.45 15.74 13.14
C ALA A 94 -8.00 15.69 12.61
N TRP A 95 -7.00 15.83 13.47
CA TRP A 95 -5.59 15.75 13.07
C TRP A 95 -5.20 14.33 12.62
N ALA A 96 -5.52 13.32 13.42
CA ALA A 96 -5.21 11.93 13.10
C ALA A 96 -5.79 11.50 11.75
N SER A 97 -7.07 11.78 11.52
CA SER A 97 -7.72 11.43 10.26
C SER A 97 -7.20 12.23 9.06
N HIS A 98 -6.85 13.50 9.26
CA HIS A 98 -6.24 14.29 8.20
C HIS A 98 -4.89 13.69 7.80
N LEU A 99 -4.05 13.36 8.78
CA LEU A 99 -2.73 12.79 8.54
C LEU A 99 -2.82 11.45 7.82
N ILE A 100 -3.76 10.58 8.19
CA ILE A 100 -3.95 9.29 7.51
C ILE A 100 -4.42 9.50 6.06
N LEU A 101 -5.43 10.36 5.82
CA LEU A 101 -5.97 10.59 4.48
C LEU A 101 -4.97 11.28 3.54
N THR A 102 -4.03 12.07 4.08
CA THR A 102 -3.04 12.82 3.27
C THR A 102 -1.71 12.11 3.09
N ASN A 103 -1.31 11.25 4.03
CA ASN A 103 0.00 10.59 4.01
C ASN A 103 -0.08 9.09 3.68
N THR A 104 -1.29 8.53 3.51
CA THR A 104 -1.48 7.12 3.10
C THR A 104 -2.42 7.05 1.89
N VAL A 105 -2.60 5.84 1.36
CA VAL A 105 -3.56 5.55 0.27
C VAL A 105 -5.03 5.53 0.72
N THR A 106 -5.31 5.76 2.00
CA THR A 106 -6.66 5.77 2.57
C THR A 106 -7.50 6.88 1.95
N ARG A 107 -8.76 6.56 1.63
CA ARG A 107 -9.75 7.51 1.09
C ARG A 107 -11.02 7.62 1.92
N SER A 108 -11.29 6.64 2.77
CA SER A 108 -12.41 6.64 3.71
C SER A 108 -11.92 6.15 5.07
N LEU A 109 -12.34 6.82 6.14
CA LEU A 109 -11.89 6.53 7.50
C LEU A 109 -13.08 6.58 8.45
N VAL A 110 -13.20 5.56 9.30
CA VAL A 110 -14.19 5.47 10.37
C VAL A 110 -13.49 5.09 11.67
N VAL A 111 -13.75 5.83 12.75
CA VAL A 111 -13.25 5.50 14.09
C VAL A 111 -14.43 5.11 14.96
N VAL A 112 -14.34 3.91 15.54
CA VAL A 112 -15.31 3.39 16.51
C VAL A 112 -14.61 3.20 17.84
N TYR A 113 -15.23 3.66 18.92
CA TYR A 113 -14.74 3.48 20.29
C TYR A 113 -15.91 3.21 21.22
N GLN A 114 -15.80 2.20 22.08
CA GLN A 114 -16.86 1.75 23.00
C GLN A 114 -18.22 1.54 22.31
N GLY A 115 -18.20 0.98 21.09
CA GLY A 115 -19.40 0.71 20.30
C GLY A 115 -20.06 1.95 19.68
N LYS A 116 -19.47 3.15 19.83
CA LYS A 116 -19.96 4.39 19.22
C LYS A 116 -19.06 4.83 18.06
N VAL A 117 -19.66 5.30 16.98
CA VAL A 117 -18.94 5.92 15.87
C VAL A 117 -18.54 7.34 16.28
N LEU A 118 -17.23 7.58 16.45
CA LEU A 118 -16.71 8.87 16.88
C LEU A 118 -16.38 9.81 15.71
N LEU A 119 -15.95 9.23 14.59
CA LEU A 119 -15.49 9.97 13.42
C LEU A 119 -15.79 9.20 12.15
N ARG A 120 -16.25 9.91 11.12
CA ARG A 120 -16.25 9.48 9.72
C ARG A 120 -15.63 10.59 8.86
N ARG A 121 -14.64 10.26 8.02
CA ARG A 121 -13.97 11.26 7.17
C ARG A 121 -13.51 10.69 5.83
N GLY A 122 -13.49 11.54 4.82
CA GLY A 122 -13.10 11.20 3.45
C GLY A 122 -14.34 10.90 2.63
N ILE A 123 -14.27 9.90 1.75
CA ILE A 123 -15.43 9.49 0.95
C ILE A 123 -16.34 8.62 1.83
N LEU A 124 -17.53 9.11 2.10
CA LEU A 124 -18.48 8.49 3.02
C LEU A 124 -19.31 7.40 2.33
N GLY A 125 -19.48 6.27 3.01
CA GLY A 125 -20.49 5.27 2.62
C GLY A 125 -21.90 5.74 2.92
N SER A 126 -22.88 5.15 2.25
CA SER A 126 -24.30 5.51 2.39
C SER A 126 -24.85 5.27 3.80
N LYS A 127 -24.31 4.29 4.53
CA LYS A 127 -24.70 4.00 5.91
C LYS A 127 -23.74 4.62 6.91
N SER A 128 -24.29 5.15 8.00
CA SER A 128 -23.53 5.82 9.07
C SER A 128 -23.22 4.93 10.26
N GLU A 129 -24.01 3.88 10.46
CA GLU A 129 -23.88 2.97 11.59
C GLU A 129 -22.86 1.88 11.30
N VAL A 130 -22.04 1.56 12.29
CA VAL A 130 -21.09 0.44 12.23
C VAL A 130 -21.68 -0.72 13.01
N ILE A 131 -22.01 -1.80 12.30
CA ILE A 131 -22.47 -3.06 12.90
C ILE A 131 -21.25 -3.97 13.04
N PRO A 132 -20.80 -4.30 14.26
CA PRO A 132 -19.66 -5.18 14.47
C PRO A 132 -19.87 -6.56 13.83
N GLY A 133 -18.96 -6.95 12.94
CA GLY A 133 -18.94 -8.29 12.36
C GLY A 133 -17.77 -9.12 12.87
N ALA A 134 -17.42 -10.16 12.11
CA ALA A 134 -16.41 -11.13 12.51
C ALA A 134 -14.99 -10.52 12.53
N ILE A 135 -14.68 -9.61 11.61
CA ILE A 135 -13.37 -8.97 11.55
C ILE A 135 -13.21 -7.96 12.69
N PHE A 136 -14.23 -7.13 12.92
CA PHE A 136 -14.25 -6.17 14.02
C PHE A 136 -14.02 -6.87 15.36
N ASN A 137 -14.77 -7.92 15.65
CA ASN A 137 -14.64 -8.67 16.91
C ASN A 137 -13.26 -9.32 17.03
N ARG A 138 -12.74 -9.93 15.95
CA ARG A 138 -11.40 -10.50 15.94
C ARG A 138 -10.31 -9.46 16.23
N VAL A 139 -10.44 -8.25 15.69
CA VAL A 139 -9.46 -7.16 15.88
C VAL A 139 -9.45 -6.73 17.34
N ILE A 140 -10.62 -6.57 17.96
CA ILE A 140 -10.74 -6.26 19.39
C ILE A 140 -10.17 -7.40 20.25
N GLU A 141 -10.60 -8.64 20.01
CA GLU A 141 -10.18 -9.81 20.82
C GLU A 141 -8.68 -10.07 20.75
N LYS A 142 -8.10 -10.03 19.53
CA LYS A 142 -6.70 -10.36 19.31
C LYS A 142 -5.77 -9.17 19.46
N GLN A 143 -6.29 -7.95 19.50
CA GLN A 143 -5.49 -6.72 19.49
C GLN A 143 -4.47 -6.71 18.35
N GLN A 144 -4.87 -7.26 17.20
CA GLN A 144 -4.03 -7.36 16.01
C GLN A 144 -4.76 -6.75 14.82
N PRO A 145 -4.06 -5.93 14.00
CA PRO A 145 -4.67 -5.37 12.82
C PRO A 145 -4.99 -6.45 11.80
N VAL A 146 -6.08 -6.23 11.07
CA VAL A 146 -6.48 -7.09 9.95
C VAL A 146 -6.47 -6.24 8.68
N TYR A 147 -5.64 -6.66 7.72
CA TYR A 147 -5.59 -6.05 6.40
C TYR A 147 -6.26 -6.97 5.37
N LEU A 148 -7.41 -6.53 4.85
CA LEU A 148 -8.10 -7.13 3.72
C LEU A 148 -7.59 -6.49 2.42
N VAL A 149 -6.65 -7.17 1.77
CA VAL A 149 -5.98 -6.70 0.56
C VAL A 149 -6.89 -6.52 -0.66
N ALA A 150 -8.03 -7.21 -0.68
CA ALA A 150 -9.00 -7.17 -1.76
C ALA A 150 -10.38 -7.48 -1.16
N LEU A 151 -11.15 -6.44 -0.85
CA LEU A 151 -12.42 -6.55 -0.14
C LEU A 151 -13.46 -7.34 -0.95
N ASN A 152 -13.41 -7.23 -2.28
CA ASN A 152 -14.31 -7.96 -3.18
C ASN A 152 -14.19 -9.49 -3.07
N LEU A 153 -13.03 -10.02 -2.66
CA LEU A 153 -12.78 -11.45 -2.45
C LEU A 153 -13.28 -11.94 -1.09
N TYR A 154 -13.66 -11.04 -0.18
CA TYR A 154 -14.08 -11.39 1.16
C TYR A 154 -15.61 -11.64 1.20
N PRO A 155 -16.07 -12.87 1.54
CA PRO A 155 -17.51 -13.17 1.57
C PRO A 155 -18.28 -12.34 2.61
N GLY A 156 -17.62 -11.98 3.71
CA GLY A 156 -18.20 -11.16 4.79
C GLY A 156 -18.10 -9.65 4.56
N ARG A 157 -17.83 -9.18 3.33
CA ARG A 157 -17.63 -7.75 3.03
C ARG A 157 -18.82 -6.84 3.41
N ILE A 158 -20.00 -7.44 3.60
CA ILE A 158 -21.22 -6.78 4.05
C ILE A 158 -21.02 -6.11 5.42
N GLU A 159 -20.08 -6.59 6.23
CA GLU A 159 -19.64 -5.95 7.48
C GLU A 159 -19.18 -4.49 7.28
N PHE A 160 -18.73 -4.12 6.08
CA PHE A 160 -18.16 -2.79 5.79
C PHE A 160 -19.10 -1.89 4.98
N ASP A 161 -20.41 -2.08 5.09
CA ASP A 161 -21.43 -1.32 4.36
C ASP A 161 -21.51 0.18 4.70
N TYR A 162 -20.79 0.61 5.74
CA TYR A 162 -20.58 2.01 6.12
C TYR A 162 -19.42 2.71 5.38
N LEU A 163 -18.62 1.95 4.62
CA LEU A 163 -17.64 2.45 3.67
C LEU A 163 -18.26 2.58 2.27
N PRO A 164 -17.62 3.31 1.33
CA PRO A 164 -18.03 3.31 -0.08
C PRO A 164 -18.18 1.90 -0.64
N GLU A 165 -19.25 1.63 -1.40
CA GLU A 165 -19.60 0.27 -1.84
C GLU A 165 -18.51 -0.39 -2.69
N ASN A 166 -17.76 0.41 -3.44
CA ASN A 166 -16.66 -0.03 -4.29
C ASN A 166 -15.27 0.10 -3.62
N THR A 167 -15.21 0.10 -2.28
CA THR A 167 -13.94 0.03 -1.54
C THR A 167 -13.15 -1.22 -1.93
N GLN A 168 -11.87 -1.05 -2.23
CA GLN A 168 -11.03 -2.13 -2.78
C GLN A 168 -10.18 -2.82 -1.70
N GLY A 169 -9.70 -2.07 -0.71
CA GLY A 169 -8.90 -2.59 0.38
C GLY A 169 -9.32 -2.00 1.72
N VAL A 170 -9.22 -2.77 2.80
CA VAL A 170 -9.61 -2.33 4.13
C VAL A 170 -8.56 -2.71 5.16
N ILE A 171 -8.15 -1.75 6.00
CA ILE A 171 -7.39 -2.03 7.22
C ILE A 171 -8.30 -1.77 8.42
N CYS A 172 -8.41 -2.76 9.29
CA CYS A 172 -9.00 -2.62 10.62
C CYS A 172 -7.86 -2.61 11.65
N GLN A 173 -7.58 -1.44 12.20
CA GLN A 173 -6.53 -1.22 13.19
C GLN A 173 -7.15 -1.10 14.58
N PRO A 174 -6.76 -1.90 15.58
CA PRO A 174 -7.26 -1.74 16.95
C PRO A 174 -6.79 -0.41 17.53
N ILE A 175 -7.66 0.25 18.30
CA ILE A 175 -7.33 1.38 19.16
C ILE A 175 -7.54 0.90 20.60
N SER A 176 -6.48 0.36 21.20
CA SER A 176 -6.58 -0.36 22.48
C SER A 176 -7.64 -1.47 22.44
N ASN A 177 -8.14 -1.86 23.61
CA ASN A 177 -9.13 -2.93 23.77
C ASN A 177 -10.60 -2.50 23.57
N GLN A 178 -10.85 -1.22 23.27
CA GLN A 178 -12.21 -0.67 23.21
C GLN A 178 -12.56 0.00 21.88
N GLY A 179 -11.61 0.14 20.95
CA GLY A 179 -11.87 0.81 19.68
C GLY A 179 -11.22 0.14 18.49
N VAL A 180 -11.72 0.51 17.31
CA VAL A 180 -11.19 0.09 16.02
C VAL A 180 -11.25 1.28 15.08
N MET A 181 -10.14 1.52 14.38
CA MET A 181 -10.05 2.42 13.24
C MET A 181 -10.14 1.61 11.95
N ILE A 182 -11.17 1.87 11.15
CA ILE A 182 -11.42 1.22 9.88
C ILE A 182 -11.04 2.18 8.75
N LEU A 183 -10.18 1.73 7.85
CA LEU A 183 -9.60 2.52 6.76
C LEU A 183 -9.90 1.85 5.43
N GLY A 184 -10.56 2.57 4.53
CA GLY A 184 -10.89 2.13 3.18
C GLY A 184 -9.98 2.76 2.13
N ALA A 185 -9.44 1.92 1.24
CA ALA A 185 -8.63 2.33 0.09
C ALA A 185 -9.34 2.06 -1.23
N ASN A 186 -9.01 2.86 -2.24
CA ASN A 186 -9.60 2.80 -3.57
C ASN A 186 -8.84 1.89 -4.55
N ALA A 187 -7.81 1.18 -4.10
CA ALA A 187 -7.11 0.19 -4.90
C ALA A 187 -6.72 -1.02 -4.03
N PRO A 188 -6.73 -2.26 -4.58
CA PRO A 188 -6.36 -3.45 -3.83
C PRO A 188 -4.84 -3.48 -3.58
N ARG A 189 -4.39 -4.12 -2.49
CA ARG A 189 -2.96 -4.28 -2.14
C ARG A 189 -2.17 -2.96 -2.15
N SER A 190 -2.83 -1.85 -1.80
CA SER A 190 -2.29 -0.50 -1.94
C SER A 190 -1.50 -0.02 -0.73
N TYR A 191 -1.82 -0.51 0.47
CA TYR A 191 -1.07 -0.17 1.68
C TYR A 191 0.32 -0.82 1.67
N THR A 192 1.32 0.00 2.01
CA THR A 192 2.69 -0.43 2.24
C THR A 192 2.93 -0.72 3.72
N LYS A 193 4.04 -1.40 4.05
CA LYS A 193 4.46 -1.58 5.45
C LYS A 193 4.67 -0.26 6.19
N GLN A 194 5.08 0.79 5.47
CA GLN A 194 5.23 2.12 6.05
C GLN A 194 3.86 2.71 6.41
N ASP A 195 2.86 2.55 5.55
CA ASP A 195 1.49 2.98 5.86
C ASP A 195 0.94 2.22 7.07
N GLU A 196 1.11 0.89 7.13
CA GLU A 196 0.68 0.07 8.26
C GLU A 196 1.32 0.54 9.58
N ASN A 197 2.63 0.82 9.59
CA ASN A 197 3.33 1.34 10.76
C ASN A 197 2.83 2.74 11.16
N TRP A 198 2.56 3.61 10.18
CA TRP A 198 2.03 4.95 10.43
C TRP A 198 0.62 4.90 11.03
N ILE A 199 -0.23 4.03 10.48
CA ILE A 199 -1.58 3.76 10.96
C ILE A 199 -1.55 3.23 12.40
N ALA A 200 -0.66 2.28 12.70
CA ALA A 200 -0.50 1.74 14.04
C ALA A 200 -0.05 2.81 15.04
N GLY A 201 0.96 3.62 14.70
CA GLY A 201 1.44 4.70 15.58
C GLY A 201 0.37 5.76 15.87
N ILE A 202 -0.46 6.10 14.87
CA ILE A 202 -1.59 7.01 15.08
C ILE A 202 -2.67 6.37 15.96
N ALA A 203 -2.95 5.08 15.79
CA ALA A 203 -3.90 4.36 16.65
C ALA A 203 -3.43 4.30 18.10
N ASP A 204 -2.13 4.06 18.35
CA ASP A 204 -1.54 4.07 19.69
C ASP A 204 -1.68 5.46 20.34
N LYS A 205 -1.42 6.53 19.57
CA LYS A 205 -1.61 7.90 20.04
C LYS A 205 -3.08 8.18 20.37
N LEU A 206 -3.99 7.78 19.50
CA LEU A 206 -5.44 7.94 19.72
C LEU A 206 -5.91 7.16 20.94
N ALA A 207 -5.36 5.98 21.21
CA ALA A 207 -5.69 5.20 22.40
C ALA A 207 -5.44 5.99 23.69
N VAL A 208 -4.31 6.70 23.79
CA VAL A 208 -4.01 7.55 24.96
C VAL A 208 -5.01 8.68 25.10
N THR A 209 -5.37 9.35 24.00
CA THR A 209 -6.35 10.45 24.01
C THR A 209 -7.76 9.97 24.37
N LEU A 210 -8.19 8.81 23.86
CA LEU A 210 -9.53 8.28 24.09
C LEU A 210 -9.69 7.66 25.48
N GLN A 211 -8.62 7.14 26.08
CA GLN A 211 -8.64 6.65 27.47
C GLN A 211 -8.96 7.77 28.48
N GLN A 212 -8.57 9.02 28.21
CA GLN A 212 -8.88 10.15 29.08
C GLN A 212 -10.39 10.36 29.21
N ILE A 213 -11.15 10.14 28.13
CA ILE A 213 -12.62 10.25 28.11
C ILE A 213 -13.26 9.21 29.04
N SER A 214 -12.69 8.01 29.11
CA SER A 214 -13.22 6.95 29.98
C SER A 214 -12.94 7.19 31.47
N VAL A 215 -11.95 8.02 31.82
CA VAL A 215 -11.63 8.36 33.20
C VAL A 215 -12.52 9.50 33.72
N ASP A 216 -12.92 10.44 32.86
CA ASP A 216 -13.78 11.56 33.24
C ASP A 216 -15.27 11.19 33.34
N ALA A 217 -15.68 10.03 32.83
CA ALA A 217 -17.06 9.54 32.84
C ALA A 217 -17.37 8.57 34.01
N SER A 218 -16.40 8.29 34.88
CA SER A 218 -16.48 7.38 36.05
C SER A 218 -16.26 8.12 37.36
#